data_AF-A0AAX4K4V1-F1
#
_entry.id   AF-A0AAX4K4V1-F1
#
_cell.length_a   1.000
_cell.length_b   1.000
_cell.length_c   1.000
_cell.angle_alpha   90.00
_cell.angle_beta   90.00
_cell.angle_gamma   90.00
#
_symmetry.space_group_name_H-M   'P 1'
#
loop_
_entity.id
_entity.type
_entity.pdbx_description
1 polymer ?
#
loop_
_entity_poly.entity_id
_entity_poly.type
_entity_poly.pdbx_seq_one_letter_code
_entity_poly.pdbx_strand_id
1 'polypeptide(L)'
;MDKRYDGNLDNIDGGWNMKRYTQEDHADVYKPGKVAVVLSGRQAGKKVVVIKQSDDGTKERPYPHAVVAGIERYPLKVTKNMGKKRIARRSKVKPFIKVINYAHLLPTRYQLELESLKGSVSNETFKEPTQREDAKKAIKKAFEERYAKGNNRWFFSKLRF
;
A
#
# COMPACT_ATOMS: atom_id res chain seq x y z
N MET A 1 -5.47 57.37 -10.88
CA MET A 1 -4.86 56.43 -11.84
C MET A 1 -3.59 55.89 -11.20
N ASP A 2 -3.71 54.68 -10.66
CA ASP A 2 -2.67 53.93 -9.95
C ASP A 2 -1.42 53.70 -10.80
N LYS A 3 -0.26 54.05 -10.27
CA LYS A 3 1.01 53.43 -10.67
C LYS A 3 1.52 52.65 -9.48
N ARG A 4 1.35 51.33 -9.59
CA ARG A 4 1.76 50.30 -8.65
C ARG A 4 3.28 50.37 -8.47
N TYR A 5 3.72 50.11 -7.25
CA TYR A 5 5.11 49.85 -6.94
C TYR A 5 5.57 48.58 -7.67
N ASP A 6 6.47 48.74 -8.63
CA ASP A 6 7.22 47.65 -9.24
C ASP A 6 8.40 47.32 -8.30
N GLY A 7 8.11 46.48 -7.30
CA GLY A 7 9.09 45.97 -6.34
C GLY A 7 9.27 44.48 -6.52
N ASN A 8 10.39 44.09 -7.13
CA ASN A 8 10.89 42.73 -7.22
C ASN A 8 11.08 42.16 -5.80
N LEU A 9 10.24 41.18 -5.42
CA LEU A 9 10.25 40.49 -4.12
C LEU A 9 10.89 39.10 -4.22
N ASP A 10 11.79 38.91 -5.18
CA ASP A 10 12.63 37.71 -5.23
C ASP A 10 13.90 37.98 -4.43
N ASN A 11 14.06 37.26 -3.32
CA ASN A 11 15.22 37.18 -2.41
C ASN A 11 15.07 37.85 -1.05
N ILE A 12 14.12 37.40 -0.22
CA ILE A 12 14.29 37.43 1.24
C ILE A 12 13.83 36.09 1.82
N ASP A 13 14.72 35.50 2.62
CA ASP A 13 14.56 34.34 3.52
C ASP A 13 14.71 32.93 2.95
N GLY A 14 15.64 32.19 3.56
CA GLY A 14 15.77 30.73 3.52
C GLY A 14 14.56 30.02 4.12
N GLY A 15 13.40 30.25 3.51
CA GLY A 15 12.14 29.64 3.84
C GLY A 15 12.20 28.16 3.53
N TRP A 16 11.77 27.35 4.49
CA TRP A 16 11.40 25.96 4.26
C TRP A 16 10.53 25.93 3.01
N ASN A 17 11.07 25.36 1.94
CA ASN A 17 10.36 25.23 0.68
C ASN A 17 9.22 24.23 0.92
N MET A 18 8.10 24.75 1.39
CA MET A 18 6.87 24.02 1.59
C MET A 18 6.30 23.77 0.20
N LYS A 19 6.87 22.77 -0.48
CA LYS A 19 6.29 22.20 -1.69
C LYS A 19 4.84 21.86 -1.35
N ARG A 20 3.90 22.63 -1.92
CA ARG A 20 2.50 22.21 -1.96
C ARG A 20 2.51 20.86 -2.65
N TYR A 21 2.00 19.82 -1.99
CA TYR A 21 1.84 18.49 -2.57
C TYR A 21 1.02 18.64 -3.86
N THR A 22 1.66 18.63 -5.02
CA THR A 22 0.96 18.65 -6.30
C THR A 22 0.71 17.22 -6.76
N GLN A 23 -0.16 17.06 -7.74
CA GLN A 23 -0.59 15.75 -8.26
C GLN A 23 0.58 14.91 -8.83
N GLU A 24 1.72 15.54 -9.10
CA GLU A 24 2.97 14.91 -9.57
C GLU A 24 3.76 14.19 -8.45
N ASP A 25 3.59 14.58 -7.18
CA ASP A 25 4.33 14.00 -6.04
C ASP A 25 3.89 12.56 -5.72
N HIS A 26 2.74 12.10 -6.24
CA HIS A 26 2.27 10.72 -6.05
C HIS A 26 3.20 9.68 -6.67
N ALA A 27 3.91 10.03 -7.75
CA ALA A 27 4.80 9.14 -8.47
C ALA A 27 6.01 8.69 -7.63
N ASP A 28 6.44 9.49 -6.64
CA ASP A 28 7.55 9.13 -5.76
C ASP A 28 7.10 8.38 -4.49
N VAL A 29 5.89 8.68 -4.02
CA VAL A 29 5.35 8.18 -2.74
C VAL A 29 4.78 6.77 -2.86
N TYR A 30 4.11 6.45 -3.97
CA TYR A 30 3.37 5.19 -4.16
C TYR A 30 4.05 4.18 -5.08
N LYS A 31 5.38 4.26 -5.19
CA LYS A 31 6.18 3.29 -5.95
C LYS A 31 5.86 1.83 -5.59
N PRO A 32 5.91 0.89 -6.54
CA PRO A 32 5.79 -0.54 -6.24
C PRO A 32 6.71 -0.96 -5.10
N GLY A 33 6.17 -1.73 -4.14
CA GLY A 33 6.87 -2.13 -2.92
C GLY A 33 6.73 -1.14 -1.76
N LYS A 34 6.17 0.06 -1.95
CA LYS A 34 5.84 0.97 -0.83
C LYS A 34 4.66 0.43 -0.03
N VAL A 35 4.71 0.64 1.28
CA VAL A 35 3.64 0.24 2.20
C VAL A 35 2.75 1.44 2.50
N ALA A 36 1.44 1.21 2.49
CA ALA A 36 0.43 2.19 2.85
C ALA A 36 -0.62 1.59 3.81
N VAL A 37 -1.42 2.45 4.42
CA VAL A 37 -2.59 2.05 5.22
C VAL A 37 -3.85 2.52 4.52
N VAL A 38 -4.86 1.67 4.45
CA VAL A 38 -6.15 2.04 3.85
C VAL A 38 -6.95 2.88 4.83
N LEU A 39 -7.47 4.03 4.36
CA LEU A 39 -8.23 4.97 5.17
C LEU A 39 -9.74 4.68 5.19
N SER A 40 -10.30 4.17 4.09
CA SER A 40 -11.76 4.06 3.92
C SER A 40 -12.24 2.69 3.39
N GLY A 41 -13.53 2.44 3.58
CA GLY A 41 -14.24 1.24 3.12
C GLY A 41 -13.98 -0.02 3.96
N ARG A 42 -14.43 -1.18 3.48
CA ARG A 42 -14.36 -2.47 4.20
C ARG A 42 -12.96 -2.87 4.69
N GLN A 43 -11.92 -2.39 4.02
CA GLN A 43 -10.51 -2.69 4.35
C GLN A 43 -9.81 -1.55 5.08
N ALA A 44 -10.55 -0.59 5.64
CA ALA A 44 -9.96 0.49 6.44
C ALA A 44 -9.11 -0.03 7.61
N GLY A 45 -8.02 0.68 7.90
CA GLY A 45 -7.04 0.31 8.94
C GLY A 45 -6.18 -0.92 8.60
N LYS A 46 -6.28 -1.45 7.38
CA LYS A 46 -5.44 -2.56 6.91
C LYS A 46 -4.20 -2.03 6.20
N LYS A 47 -3.08 -2.70 6.45
CA LYS A 47 -1.78 -2.43 5.83
C LYS A 47 -1.77 -3.11 4.46
N VAL A 48 -1.29 -2.36 3.47
CA VAL A 48 -1.22 -2.78 2.08
C VAL A 48 0.17 -2.48 1.52
N VAL A 49 0.59 -3.25 0.53
CA VAL A 49 1.74 -2.97 -0.33
C VAL A 49 1.22 -2.59 -1.71
N VAL A 50 1.82 -1.56 -2.31
CA VAL A 50 1.54 -1.17 -3.69
C VAL A 50 2.22 -2.15 -4.63
N ILE A 51 1.44 -2.75 -5.53
CA ILE A 51 1.96 -3.66 -6.57
C ILE A 51 2.19 -2.89 -7.87
N LYS A 52 1.18 -2.12 -8.27
CA LYS A 52 1.20 -1.33 -9.50
C LYS A 52 0.57 0.03 -9.24
N GLN A 53 1.24 1.07 -9.69
CA GLN A 53 0.74 2.44 -9.70
C GLN A 53 0.09 2.76 -11.06
N SER A 54 -0.96 3.56 -11.04
CA SER A 54 -1.64 4.10 -12.22
C SER A 54 -1.95 5.58 -11.95
N ASP A 55 -1.03 6.44 -12.35
CA ASP A 55 -1.07 7.86 -11.99
C ASP A 55 -2.02 8.65 -12.90
N ASP A 56 -2.08 8.30 -14.19
CA ASP A 56 -2.93 8.96 -15.19
C ASP A 56 -4.38 8.43 -15.24
N GLY A 57 -4.70 7.43 -14.42
CA GLY A 57 -5.98 6.73 -14.47
C GLY A 57 -6.11 5.77 -15.67
N THR A 58 -7.27 5.14 -15.79
CA THR A 58 -7.61 4.21 -16.88
C THR A 58 -9.00 4.54 -17.42
N LYS A 59 -9.38 4.01 -18.60
CA LYS A 59 -10.74 4.19 -19.16
C LYS A 59 -11.85 3.78 -18.19
N GLU A 60 -11.64 2.73 -17.40
CA GLU A 60 -12.60 2.26 -16.40
C GLU A 60 -12.59 3.11 -15.12
N ARG A 61 -11.45 3.76 -14.80
CA ARG A 61 -11.24 4.54 -13.57
C ARG A 61 -10.43 5.80 -13.89
N PRO A 62 -11.08 6.93 -14.17
CA PRO A 62 -10.41 8.16 -14.64
C PRO A 62 -9.68 8.94 -13.54
N TYR A 63 -9.37 8.30 -12.41
CA TYR A 63 -8.72 8.91 -11.27
C TYR A 63 -7.41 8.17 -10.92
N PRO A 64 -6.42 8.84 -10.29
CA PRO A 64 -5.18 8.21 -9.85
C PRO A 64 -5.45 7.09 -8.83
N HIS A 65 -4.87 5.91 -9.06
CA HIS A 65 -5.10 4.75 -8.21
C HIS A 65 -3.93 3.78 -8.20
N ALA A 66 -3.86 2.95 -7.15
CA ALA A 66 -2.96 1.83 -7.06
C ALA A 66 -3.70 0.50 -7.01
N VAL A 67 -3.08 -0.50 -7.63
CA VAL A 67 -3.36 -1.91 -7.36
C VAL A 67 -2.56 -2.30 -6.13
N VAL A 68 -3.27 -2.72 -5.08
CA VAL A 68 -2.66 -3.06 -3.79
C VAL A 68 -2.97 -4.49 -3.38
N ALA A 69 -2.04 -5.09 -2.64
CA ALA A 69 -2.25 -6.30 -1.88
C ALA A 69 -2.10 -6.02 -0.39
N GLY A 70 -3.00 -6.55 0.43
CA GLY A 70 -2.97 -6.32 1.87
C GLY A 70 -3.39 -7.52 2.69
N ILE A 71 -3.34 -7.33 4.00
CA ILE A 71 -3.70 -8.36 4.97
C ILE A 71 -5.08 -8.04 5.57
N GLU A 72 -6.08 -8.88 5.27
CA GLU A 72 -7.43 -8.76 5.86
C GLU A 72 -7.41 -9.32 7.28
N ARG A 73 -6.85 -10.53 7.45
CA ARG A 73 -6.66 -11.21 8.74
C ARG A 73 -5.17 -11.38 9.01
N TYR A 74 -4.67 -10.65 10.00
CA TYR A 74 -3.29 -10.69 10.45
C TYR A 74 -2.97 -12.00 11.20
N PRO A 75 -1.70 -12.45 11.15
CA PRO A 75 -1.25 -13.53 12.01
C PRO A 75 -1.36 -13.12 13.48
N LEU A 76 -1.66 -14.09 14.34
CA LEU A 76 -1.79 -13.88 15.77
C LEU A 76 -0.44 -14.07 16.46
N LYS A 77 -0.24 -13.38 17.60
CA LYS A 77 0.97 -13.51 18.42
C LYS A 77 1.21 -14.99 18.78
N VAL A 78 2.44 -15.43 18.50
CA VAL A 78 2.95 -16.76 18.87
C VAL A 78 3.81 -16.62 20.13
N THR A 79 3.71 -17.58 21.05
CA THR A 79 4.52 -17.67 22.27
C THR A 79 5.22 -19.03 22.33
N LYS A 80 6.31 -19.12 23.10
CA LYS A 80 7.16 -20.32 23.18
C LYS A 80 6.40 -21.58 23.61
N ASN A 81 5.39 -21.44 24.48
CA ASN A 81 4.62 -22.56 25.04
C ASN A 81 3.59 -23.15 24.06
N MET A 82 3.44 -22.61 22.84
CA MET A 82 2.45 -23.11 21.89
C MET A 82 2.96 -24.35 21.16
N GLY A 83 2.11 -25.38 21.05
CA GLY A 83 2.41 -26.54 20.21
C GLY A 83 2.39 -26.22 18.71
N LYS A 84 3.11 -27.04 17.92
CA LYS A 84 3.31 -26.86 16.47
C LYS A 84 1.99 -26.62 15.68
N LYS A 85 0.93 -27.38 15.99
CA LYS A 85 -0.41 -27.22 15.37
C LYS A 85 -1.04 -25.85 15.64
N ARG A 86 -0.89 -25.32 16.86
CA ARG A 86 -1.41 -24.01 17.24
C ARG A 86 -0.61 -22.89 16.57
N ILE A 87 0.71 -23.04 16.50
CA ILE A 87 1.61 -22.10 15.79
C ILE A 87 1.23 -22.01 14.31
N ALA A 88 1.07 -23.15 13.63
CA ALA A 88 0.69 -23.20 12.23
C ALA A 88 -0.66 -22.48 11.98
N ARG A 89 -1.67 -22.72 12.83
CA ARG A 89 -2.98 -22.05 12.70
C ARG A 89 -2.91 -20.54 12.95
N ARG A 90 -2.08 -20.08 13.90
CA ARG A 90 -1.94 -18.65 14.23
C ARG A 90 -1.12 -17.86 13.22
N SER A 91 -0.22 -18.54 12.50
CA SER A 91 0.65 -17.92 11.50
C SER A 91 -0.03 -17.73 10.13
N LYS A 92 -1.22 -18.30 9.93
CA LYS A 92 -1.98 -18.16 8.68
C LYS A 92 -2.41 -16.72 8.45
N VAL A 93 -2.25 -16.27 7.20
CA VAL A 93 -2.66 -14.93 6.76
C VAL A 93 -3.82 -15.03 5.78
N LYS A 94 -4.79 -14.11 5.87
CA LYS A 94 -5.82 -13.95 4.83
C LYS A 94 -5.51 -12.68 4.02
N PRO A 95 -5.00 -12.79 2.79
CA PRO A 95 -4.74 -11.63 1.97
C PRO A 95 -5.99 -11.12 1.26
N PHE A 96 -5.92 -9.88 0.77
CA PHE A 96 -6.86 -9.33 -0.19
C PHE A 96 -6.11 -8.55 -1.28
N ILE A 97 -6.72 -8.46 -2.45
CA ILE A 97 -6.29 -7.60 -3.55
C ILE A 97 -7.39 -6.58 -3.83
N LYS A 98 -7.00 -5.33 -4.08
CA LYS A 98 -7.97 -4.26 -4.38
C LYS A 98 -7.32 -3.16 -5.19
N VAL A 99 -8.12 -2.48 -6.00
CA VAL A 99 -7.76 -1.21 -6.62
C VAL A 99 -8.27 -0.08 -5.73
N ILE A 100 -7.40 0.85 -5.33
CA ILE A 100 -7.70 1.91 -4.36
C ILE A 100 -7.20 3.25 -4.89
N ASN A 101 -8.04 4.29 -4.81
CA ASN A 101 -7.66 5.67 -5.09
C ASN A 101 -6.58 6.13 -4.08
N TYR A 102 -5.58 6.89 -4.53
CA TYR A 102 -4.55 7.43 -3.64
C TYR A 102 -5.09 8.26 -2.47
N ALA A 103 -6.20 8.97 -2.64
CA ALA A 103 -6.83 9.72 -1.55
C ALA A 103 -7.32 8.84 -0.38
N HIS A 104 -7.48 7.53 -0.62
CA HIS A 104 -7.87 6.56 0.41
C HIS A 104 -6.70 5.75 0.95
N LEU A 105 -5.46 6.15 0.63
CA LEU A 105 -4.24 5.57 1.15
C LEU A 105 -3.52 6.60 2.02
N LEU A 106 -3.05 6.15 3.17
CA LEU A 106 -2.10 6.87 4.00
C LEU A 106 -0.72 6.29 3.70
N PRO A 107 0.18 7.06 3.07
CA PRO A 107 1.51 6.59 2.74
C PRO A 107 2.34 6.41 4.01
N THR A 108 3.21 5.41 4.03
CA THR A 108 4.10 5.16 5.16
C THR A 108 5.54 5.14 4.71
N ARG A 109 6.48 5.35 5.64
CA ARG A 109 7.92 5.26 5.33
C ARG A 109 8.38 3.84 4.97
N TYR A 110 7.59 2.83 5.34
CA TYR A 110 7.98 1.43 5.25
C TYR A 110 7.90 0.93 3.81
N GLN A 111 8.75 -0.03 3.51
CA GLN A 111 8.83 -0.68 2.21
C GLN A 111 8.79 -2.20 2.41
N LEU A 112 8.21 -2.89 1.47
CA LEU A 112 8.03 -4.33 1.42
C LEU A 112 8.33 -4.79 0.00
N GLU A 113 9.61 -5.08 -0.27
CA GLU A 113 10.04 -5.54 -1.58
C GLU A 113 9.59 -6.98 -1.80
N LEU A 114 8.63 -7.19 -2.68
CA LEU A 114 8.15 -8.51 -3.06
C LEU A 114 8.32 -8.67 -4.56
N GLU A 115 9.53 -9.06 -4.97
CA GLU A 115 9.84 -9.37 -6.37
C GLU A 115 8.86 -10.40 -6.94
N SER A 116 8.42 -11.37 -6.12
CA SER A 116 7.47 -12.40 -6.52
C SER A 116 6.04 -11.91 -6.81
N LEU A 117 5.68 -10.69 -6.43
CA LEU A 117 4.36 -10.11 -6.69
C LEU A 117 4.35 -9.14 -7.86
N LYS A 118 5.51 -8.79 -8.41
CA LYS A 118 5.61 -7.89 -9.55
C LYS A 118 5.06 -8.61 -10.79
N GLY A 119 3.93 -8.13 -11.31
CA GLY A 119 3.24 -8.74 -12.45
C GLY A 119 2.25 -9.85 -12.13
N SER A 120 2.14 -10.30 -10.88
CA SER A 120 1.18 -11.35 -10.49
C SER A 120 -0.27 -10.85 -10.41
N VAL A 121 -0.47 -9.53 -10.41
CA VAL A 121 -1.80 -8.90 -10.37
C VAL A 121 -1.87 -7.88 -11.51
N SER A 122 -2.72 -8.16 -12.48
CA SER A 122 -3.05 -7.26 -13.59
C SER A 122 -4.46 -6.69 -13.43
N ASN A 123 -4.83 -5.74 -14.29
CA ASN A 123 -6.19 -5.22 -14.30
C ASN A 123 -7.23 -6.30 -14.69
N GLU A 124 -6.83 -7.26 -15.51
CA GLU A 124 -7.65 -8.40 -15.94
C GLU A 124 -7.94 -9.37 -14.81
N THR A 125 -7.00 -9.53 -13.87
CA THR A 125 -7.18 -10.31 -12.65
C THR A 125 -8.43 -9.86 -11.89
N PHE A 126 -8.88 -8.61 -12.05
CA PHE A 126 -10.09 -8.13 -11.40
C PHE A 126 -11.38 -8.41 -12.18
N LYS A 127 -11.36 -8.86 -13.43
CA LYS A 127 -12.59 -9.18 -14.17
C LYS A 127 -13.10 -10.57 -13.80
N GLU A 128 -12.21 -11.55 -13.79
CA GLU A 128 -12.55 -12.95 -13.54
C GLU A 128 -12.38 -13.37 -12.07
N PRO A 129 -13.39 -13.99 -11.43
CA PRO A 129 -13.32 -14.39 -10.03
C PRO A 129 -12.26 -15.48 -9.79
N THR A 130 -12.06 -16.40 -10.73
CA THR A 130 -11.06 -17.47 -10.65
C THR A 130 -9.64 -16.89 -10.57
N GLN A 131 -9.30 -15.94 -11.44
CA GLN A 131 -8.01 -15.24 -11.42
C GLN A 131 -7.78 -14.49 -10.11
N ARG A 132 -8.83 -13.88 -9.52
CA ARG A 132 -8.73 -13.24 -8.20
C ARG A 132 -8.37 -14.24 -7.10
N GLU A 133 -8.88 -15.47 -7.17
CA GLU A 133 -8.58 -16.50 -6.19
C GLU A 133 -7.14 -16.98 -6.31
N ASP A 134 -6.65 -17.19 -7.53
CA ASP A 134 -5.29 -17.65 -7.77
C ASP A 134 -4.25 -16.60 -7.38
N ALA A 135 -4.50 -15.32 -7.70
CA ALA A 135 -3.68 -14.22 -7.22
C ALA A 135 -3.62 -14.16 -5.68
N LYS A 136 -4.76 -14.37 -4.99
CA LYS A 136 -4.78 -14.44 -3.52
C LYS A 136 -3.98 -15.63 -2.97
N LYS A 137 -3.99 -16.79 -3.63
CA LYS A 137 -3.19 -17.96 -3.22
C LYS A 137 -1.69 -17.65 -3.34
N ALA A 138 -1.27 -17.02 -4.44
CA ALA A 138 0.12 -16.59 -4.64
C ALA A 138 0.57 -15.58 -3.57
N ILE A 139 -0.23 -14.54 -3.32
CA ILE A 139 0.06 -13.52 -2.30
C ILE A 139 0.10 -14.13 -0.90
N LYS A 140 -0.81 -15.06 -0.59
CA LYS A 140 -0.84 -15.75 0.69
C LYS A 140 0.49 -16.46 0.96
N LYS A 141 0.98 -17.23 -0.02
CA LYS A 141 2.25 -17.95 0.08
C LYS A 141 3.41 -16.98 0.35
N ALA A 142 3.51 -15.90 -0.44
CA ALA A 142 4.56 -14.89 -0.28
C ALA A 142 4.54 -14.20 1.10
N PHE A 143 3.34 -13.87 1.60
CA PHE A 143 3.19 -13.25 2.92
C PHE A 143 3.51 -14.21 4.06
N GLU A 144 3.10 -15.48 3.98
CA GLU A 144 3.38 -16.49 5.01
C GLU A 144 4.88 -16.82 5.06
N GLU A 145 5.55 -16.94 3.92
CA GLU A 145 7.00 -17.13 3.86
C GLU A 145 7.77 -15.95 4.47
N ARG A 146 7.38 -14.71 4.15
CA ARG A 146 8.04 -13.52 4.72
C ARG A 146 7.77 -13.37 6.21
N TYR A 147 6.58 -13.73 6.70
CA TYR A 147 6.27 -13.75 8.13
C TYR A 147 7.11 -14.80 8.87
N ALA A 148 7.29 -15.99 8.30
CA ALA A 148 8.11 -17.04 8.89
C ALA A 148 9.58 -16.63 9.03
N LYS A 149 10.10 -15.83 8.09
CA LYS A 149 11.45 -15.24 8.17
C LYS A 149 11.59 -14.15 9.25
N GLY A 150 10.50 -13.67 9.83
CA GLY A 150 10.51 -12.60 10.85
C GLY A 150 10.72 -11.19 10.29
N ASN A 151 10.71 -11.02 8.97
CA ASN A 151 10.92 -9.73 8.32
C ASN A 151 9.65 -8.86 8.33
N ASN A 152 9.82 -7.53 8.29
CA ASN A 152 8.73 -6.55 8.24
C ASN A 152 7.67 -6.75 9.34
N ARG A 153 8.13 -6.94 10.58
CA ARG A 153 7.27 -7.14 11.77
C ARG A 153 6.14 -6.11 11.86
N TRP A 154 6.40 -4.85 11.50
CA TRP A 154 5.38 -3.81 11.47
C TRP A 154 4.24 -4.17 10.50
N PHE A 155 4.53 -4.63 9.28
CA PHE A 155 3.51 -4.98 8.28
C PHE A 155 2.57 -6.09 8.76
N PHE A 156 3.11 -7.12 9.43
CA PHE A 156 2.32 -8.26 9.92
C PHE A 156 1.64 -8.00 11.28
N SER A 157 1.93 -6.88 11.93
CA SER A 157 1.24 -6.47 13.16
C SER A 157 -0.06 -5.72 12.83
N LYS A 158 -1.16 -6.09 13.48
CA LYS A 158 -2.44 -5.37 13.35
C LYS A 158 -2.31 -3.94 13.87
N LEU A 159 -2.72 -2.95 13.07
CA LEU A 159 -2.89 -1.57 13.53
C LEU A 159 -4.05 -1.51 14.54
N ARG A 160 -3.81 -0.92 15.71
CA ARG A 160 -4.82 -0.71 16.75
C ARG A 160 -5.24 0.75 16.71
N PHE A 161 -6.54 0.96 16.59
CA PHE A 161 -7.24 2.24 16.60
C PHE A 161 -8.64 1.97 17.15
#